data_AF-A0A7R9QCK8-F1
#
_entry.id   AF-A0A7R9QCK8-F1
#
_cell.length_a   1.000
_cell.length_b   1.000
_cell.length_c   1.000
_cell.angle_alpha   90.00
_cell.angle_beta   90.00
_cell.angle_gamma   90.00
#
_symmetry.space_group_name_H-M   'P 1'
#
loop_
_entity.id
_entity.type
_entity.pdbx_description
1 polymer ?
#
loop_
_entity_poly.entity_id
_entity_poly.type
_entity_poly.pdbx_seq_one_letter_code
_entity_poly.pdbx_strand_id
1 'polypeptide(L)'
;MSSLTKMEISWEFRIKNDCPFSVWARTLGKQGHYNPEGGRFTLTTGASHNFNINQGWAGRIWADTLCQPDGSQCKTGDWGTATTLGEWNLAAKTGDMDWYDISLVDGYNVGMRITLIPGTFDKQGQDRYNCGEPVCIEGMLAQCPGELAVKDDDKTIACMSACTKFKSEAS
;
A
#
# COMPACT_ATOMS: atom_id res chain seq x y z
N MET A 1 32.59 -30.16 -4.71
CA MET A 1 31.77 -29.05 -4.16
C MET A 1 31.63 -28.01 -5.26
N SER A 2 30.46 -27.89 -5.88
CA SER A 2 30.26 -26.88 -6.92
C SER A 2 30.06 -25.53 -6.22
N SER A 3 31.05 -24.66 -6.30
CA SER A 3 30.89 -23.27 -5.87
C SER A 3 30.29 -22.51 -7.04
N LEU A 4 29.02 -22.13 -6.93
CA LEU A 4 28.33 -21.29 -7.90
C LEU A 4 28.05 -19.92 -7.28
N THR A 5 28.36 -18.87 -8.03
CA THR A 5 27.87 -17.53 -7.75
C THR A 5 26.45 -17.40 -8.27
N LYS A 6 25.49 -17.13 -7.38
CA LYS A 6 24.09 -16.88 -7.75
C LYS A 6 23.89 -15.38 -7.97
N MET A 7 23.34 -15.01 -9.12
CA MET A 7 22.91 -13.64 -9.41
C MET A 7 21.38 -13.66 -9.55
N GLU A 8 20.69 -12.74 -8.87
CA GLU A 8 19.23 -12.64 -8.90
C GLU A 8 18.81 -11.18 -9.12
N ILE A 9 17.72 -11.00 -9.85
CA ILE A 9 17.09 -9.70 -10.06
C ILE A 9 15.95 -9.57 -9.04
N SER A 10 15.89 -8.42 -8.36
CA SER A 10 14.86 -8.11 -7.37
C SER A 10 14.51 -6.63 -7.37
N TRP A 11 13.35 -6.31 -6.79
CA TRP A 11 12.89 -4.95 -6.54
C TRP A 11 13.07 -4.63 -5.07
N GLU A 12 13.45 -3.39 -4.75
CA GLU A 12 13.54 -2.93 -3.36
C GLU A 12 12.30 -2.10 -3.02
N PHE A 13 11.64 -2.44 -1.92
CA PHE A 13 10.65 -1.59 -1.28
C PHE A 13 11.24 -0.92 -0.05
N ARG A 14 10.98 0.39 0.10
CA ARG A 14 11.32 1.18 1.29
C ARG A 14 10.04 1.77 1.85
N ILE A 15 9.56 1.21 2.96
CA ILE A 15 8.31 1.65 3.57
C ILE A 15 8.65 2.48 4.79
N LYS A 16 8.21 3.74 4.78
CA LYS A 16 8.44 4.69 5.86
C LYS A 16 7.12 5.16 6.44
N ASN A 17 7.02 5.17 7.76
CA ASN A 17 5.87 5.74 8.45
C ASN A 17 6.14 7.19 8.85
N ASP A 18 5.62 8.12 8.06
CA ASP A 18 5.64 9.56 8.38
C ASP A 18 4.41 10.03 9.18
N CYS A 19 3.50 9.11 9.55
CA CYS A 19 2.35 9.44 10.37
C CYS A 19 2.77 9.71 11.82
N PRO A 20 2.03 10.55 12.58
CA PRO A 20 2.32 10.82 13.99
C PRO A 20 1.93 9.67 14.94
N PHE A 21 1.62 8.48 14.41
CA PHE A 21 1.21 7.29 15.15
C PHE A 21 1.77 6.03 14.50
N SER A 22 1.88 4.95 15.26
CA SER A 22 2.30 3.64 14.75
C SER A 22 1.26 3.07 13.80
N VAL A 23 1.73 2.38 12.76
CA VAL A 23 0.90 1.65 11.81
C VAL A 23 1.35 0.20 11.72
N TRP A 24 0.44 -0.68 11.28
CA TRP A 24 0.75 -2.05 10.93
C TRP A 24 0.69 -2.19 9.41
N ALA A 25 1.85 -2.20 8.77
CA ALA A 25 1.93 -2.42 7.33
C ALA A 25 1.51 -3.86 7.02
N ARG A 26 0.75 -4.01 5.93
CA ARG A 26 0.26 -5.29 5.42
C ARG A 26 0.74 -5.48 4.00
N THR A 27 1.10 -6.71 3.67
CA THR A 27 1.64 -7.09 2.36
C THR A 27 0.91 -8.34 1.89
N LEU A 28 0.31 -8.28 0.71
CA LEU A 28 -0.49 -9.38 0.16
C LEU A 28 -0.16 -9.61 -1.31
N GLY A 29 0.31 -10.80 -1.64
CA GLY A 29 0.44 -11.22 -3.03
C GLY A 29 -0.94 -11.47 -3.67
N LYS A 30 -1.07 -11.18 -4.97
CA LYS A 30 -2.19 -11.70 -5.77
C LYS A 30 -2.09 -13.23 -5.88
N GLN A 31 -3.12 -13.88 -6.41
CA GLN A 31 -3.12 -15.34 -6.60
C GLN A 31 -1.84 -15.79 -7.33
N GLY A 32 -1.11 -16.73 -6.71
CA GLY A 32 0.17 -17.22 -7.23
C GLY A 32 1.41 -16.47 -6.72
N HIS A 33 1.25 -15.39 -5.96
CA HIS A 33 2.36 -14.65 -5.34
C HIS A 33 2.37 -14.83 -3.81
N TYR A 34 3.57 -14.81 -3.23
CA TYR A 34 3.76 -14.86 -1.78
C TYR A 34 3.45 -13.51 -1.13
N ASN A 35 3.28 -13.53 0.20
CA ASN A 35 3.18 -12.34 1.02
C ASN A 35 4.58 -11.95 1.51
N PRO A 36 5.16 -10.84 1.03
CA PRO A 36 6.45 -10.34 1.53
C PRO A 36 6.44 -10.15 3.04
N GLU A 37 7.58 -10.25 3.71
CA GLU A 37 7.70 -9.96 5.16
C GLU A 37 6.72 -10.73 6.06
N GLY A 38 6.29 -11.93 5.65
CA GLY A 38 5.30 -12.70 6.41
C GLY A 38 3.88 -12.11 6.41
N GLY A 39 3.62 -11.10 5.58
CA GLY A 39 2.31 -10.49 5.37
C GLY A 39 1.96 -9.32 6.28
N ARG A 40 2.78 -9.06 7.32
CA ARG A 40 2.55 -7.94 8.25
C ARG A 40 3.81 -7.59 9.05
N PHE A 41 3.97 -6.30 9.34
CA PHE A 41 4.97 -5.80 10.28
C PHE A 41 4.58 -4.42 10.82
N THR A 42 5.13 -4.02 11.97
CA THR A 42 4.83 -2.73 12.58
C THR A 42 5.85 -1.67 12.20
N LEU A 43 5.39 -0.43 12.06
CA LEU A 43 6.23 0.75 11.89
C LEU A 43 5.80 1.80 12.91
N THR A 44 6.68 2.10 13.87
CA THR A 44 6.50 3.26 14.76
C THR A 44 6.70 4.56 14.00
N THR A 45 6.30 5.69 14.58
CA THR A 45 6.47 7.02 14.00
C THR A 45 7.93 7.25 13.57
N GLY A 46 8.13 7.60 12.30
CA GLY A 46 9.44 7.86 11.68
C GLY A 46 10.24 6.60 11.32
N ALA A 47 9.78 5.40 11.68
CA ALA A 47 10.47 4.16 11.34
C ALA A 47 10.40 3.86 9.85
N SER A 48 11.41 3.13 9.35
CA SER A 48 11.46 2.61 8.00
C SER A 48 11.73 1.10 8.02
N HIS A 49 11.16 0.38 7.06
CA HIS A 49 11.39 -1.04 6.84
C HIS A 49 11.64 -1.28 5.35
N ASN A 50 12.77 -1.90 5.05
CA ASN A 50 13.20 -2.14 3.67
C ASN A 50 13.30 -3.64 3.42
N PHE A 51 12.83 -4.09 2.26
CA PHE A 51 12.91 -5.49 1.87
C PHE A 51 12.91 -5.65 0.35
N ASN A 52 13.39 -6.80 -0.10
CA ASN A 52 13.42 -7.13 -1.53
C ASN A 52 12.23 -8.01 -1.90
N ILE A 53 11.72 -7.79 -3.12
CA ILE A 53 10.67 -8.59 -3.75
C ILE A 53 11.23 -9.26 -5.00
N ASN A 54 10.82 -10.52 -5.22
CA ASN A 54 11.19 -11.28 -6.42
C ASN A 54 10.58 -10.69 -7.69
N GLN A 55 11.23 -10.98 -8.81
CA GLN A 55 10.74 -10.62 -10.13
C GLN A 55 9.30 -11.08 -10.42
N GLY A 56 8.54 -10.19 -11.07
CA GLY A 56 7.17 -10.49 -11.48
C GLY A 56 6.13 -10.46 -10.37
N TRP A 57 6.45 -9.97 -9.17
CA TRP A 57 5.49 -9.92 -8.08
C TRP A 57 4.33 -8.97 -8.40
N ALA A 58 3.12 -9.45 -8.17
CA ALA A 58 1.91 -8.64 -8.20
C ALA A 58 1.19 -8.76 -6.86
N GLY A 59 0.73 -7.64 -6.32
CA GLY A 59 0.18 -7.60 -4.99
C GLY A 59 -0.22 -6.22 -4.52
N ARG A 60 -0.51 -6.13 -3.22
CA ARG A 60 -0.99 -4.92 -2.56
C ARG A 60 -0.24 -4.70 -1.25
N ILE A 61 -0.01 -3.43 -0.93
CA ILE A 61 0.57 -3.00 0.35
C ILE A 61 -0.30 -1.88 0.91
N TRP A 62 -0.63 -1.95 2.19
CA TRP A 62 -1.39 -0.92 2.89
C TRP A 62 -0.98 -0.85 4.36
N ALA A 63 -1.64 0.01 5.13
CA ALA A 63 -1.40 0.09 6.56
C ALA A 63 -2.71 0.05 7.36
N ASP A 64 -2.73 -0.81 8.37
CA ASP A 64 -3.77 -0.88 9.38
C ASP A 64 -3.45 0.12 10.51
N THR A 65 -4.49 0.74 11.08
CA THR A 65 -4.34 1.72 12.16
C THR A 65 -5.26 1.40 13.34
N LEU A 66 -4.93 1.97 14.51
CA LEU A 66 -5.69 1.78 15.75
C LEU A 66 -5.84 0.31 16.13
N CYS A 67 -4.77 -0.46 15.94
CA CYS A 67 -4.69 -1.88 16.28
C CYS A 67 -4.33 -2.09 17.75
N GLN A 68 -4.61 -3.30 18.24
CA GLN A 68 -4.01 -3.81 19.47
C GLN A 68 -2.48 -3.90 19.34
N PRO A 69 -1.73 -4.00 20.46
CA PRO A 69 -0.27 -4.07 20.44
C PRO A 69 0.33 -5.24 19.64
N ASP A 70 -0.44 -6.30 19.40
CA ASP A 70 -0.06 -7.46 18.60
C ASP A 70 -0.48 -7.36 17.11
N GLY A 71 -1.02 -6.20 16.71
CA GLY A 71 -1.50 -5.93 15.37
C GLY A 71 -2.84 -6.57 15.03
N SER A 72 -3.55 -7.11 16.03
CA SER A 72 -4.92 -7.61 15.86
C SER A 72 -5.96 -6.50 16.08
N GLN A 73 -7.21 -6.76 15.67
CA GLN A 73 -8.37 -5.91 15.95
C GLN A 73 -8.16 -4.42 15.57
N CYS A 74 -7.58 -4.18 14.40
CA CYS A 74 -7.42 -2.84 13.86
C CYS A 74 -8.77 -2.22 13.53
N LYS A 75 -8.96 -0.93 13.84
CA LYS A 75 -10.21 -0.22 13.50
C LYS A 75 -10.29 0.18 12.04
N THR A 76 -9.16 0.24 11.33
CA THR A 76 -9.09 0.56 9.90
C THR A 76 -8.00 -0.26 9.20
N GLY A 77 -8.07 -0.37 7.87
CA GLY A 77 -7.11 -1.11 7.04
C GLY A 77 -7.41 -2.60 6.91
N ASP A 78 -8.08 -3.21 7.89
CA ASP A 78 -8.47 -4.61 7.84
C ASP A 78 -9.63 -4.87 6.85
N TRP A 79 -9.77 -6.12 6.42
CA TRP A 79 -10.78 -6.54 5.45
C TRP A 79 -12.20 -6.11 5.87
N GLY A 80 -12.87 -5.35 5.00
CA GLY A 80 -14.22 -4.84 5.25
C GLY A 80 -14.28 -3.49 5.96
N THR A 81 -13.13 -2.92 6.34
CA THR A 81 -13.02 -1.51 6.71
C THR A 81 -12.46 -0.69 5.54
N ALA A 82 -12.50 0.64 5.66
CA ALA A 82 -11.96 1.50 4.63
C ALA A 82 -10.42 1.44 4.60
N THR A 83 -9.84 1.27 3.41
CA THR A 83 -8.39 1.01 3.25
C THR A 83 -7.82 1.72 2.04
N THR A 84 -6.81 2.56 2.26
CA THR A 84 -5.96 3.11 1.19
C THR A 84 -4.99 2.02 0.72
N LEU A 85 -5.06 1.63 -0.55
CA LEU A 85 -4.23 0.56 -1.12
C LEU A 85 -3.12 1.14 -2.00
N GLY A 86 -1.90 0.64 -1.85
CA GLY A 86 -0.91 0.67 -2.91
C GLY A 86 -0.97 -0.65 -3.67
N GLU A 87 -1.03 -0.59 -4.99
CA GLU A 87 -1.12 -1.77 -5.84
C GLU A 87 0.10 -1.83 -6.76
N TRP A 88 0.63 -3.04 -6.97
CA TRP A 88 1.77 -3.28 -7.86
C TRP A 88 1.50 -4.47 -8.77
N ASN A 89 1.98 -4.34 -10.00
CA ASN A 89 2.15 -5.41 -10.98
C ASN A 89 3.53 -5.22 -11.62
N LEU A 90 4.52 -5.88 -11.03
CA LEU A 90 5.92 -5.73 -11.43
C LEU A 90 6.25 -6.64 -12.60
N ALA A 91 7.15 -6.18 -13.46
CA ALA A 91 7.59 -6.89 -14.64
C ALA A 91 8.25 -8.23 -14.28
N ALA A 92 7.86 -9.30 -14.99
CA ALA A 92 8.48 -10.61 -14.85
C ALA A 92 9.79 -10.75 -15.65
N LYS A 93 10.11 -9.79 -16.51
CA LYS A 93 11.31 -9.78 -17.36
C LYS A 93 11.92 -8.39 -17.43
N THR A 94 13.24 -8.30 -17.55
CA THR A 94 13.94 -7.03 -17.76
C THR A 94 13.50 -6.40 -19.08
N GLY A 95 13.18 -5.10 -19.06
CA GLY A 95 12.73 -4.35 -20.22
C GLY A 95 11.21 -4.24 -20.37
N ASP A 96 10.44 -5.02 -19.60
CA ASP A 96 8.99 -4.83 -19.46
C ASP A 96 8.70 -3.70 -18.45
N MET A 97 7.47 -3.17 -18.48
CA MET A 97 7.05 -2.07 -17.61
C MET A 97 6.49 -2.57 -16.28
N ASP A 98 6.88 -1.90 -15.20
CA ASP A 98 6.22 -1.99 -13.91
C ASP A 98 4.97 -1.11 -13.88
N TRP A 99 3.89 -1.60 -13.28
CA TRP A 99 2.68 -0.83 -13.04
C TRP A 99 2.42 -0.72 -11.54
N TYR A 100 2.02 0.49 -11.12
CA TYR A 100 1.65 0.75 -9.75
C TYR A 100 0.68 1.92 -9.66
N ASP A 101 -0.14 1.91 -8.62
CA ASP A 101 -1.10 2.96 -8.35
C ASP A 101 -1.44 3.02 -6.86
N ILE A 102 -2.12 4.10 -6.48
CA ILE A 102 -2.82 4.20 -5.20
C ILE A 102 -4.30 4.09 -5.51
N SER A 103 -4.98 3.17 -4.85
CA SER A 103 -6.38 2.85 -5.05
C SER A 103 -7.19 3.15 -3.78
N LEU A 104 -8.30 3.88 -3.98
CA LEU A 104 -9.30 4.17 -2.96
C LEU A 104 -10.60 3.40 -3.21
N VAL A 105 -10.53 2.32 -4.02
CA VAL A 105 -11.69 1.45 -4.31
C VAL A 105 -12.25 0.87 -3.02
N ASP A 106 -11.38 0.57 -2.05
CA ASP A 106 -11.75 0.07 -0.72
C ASP A 106 -11.89 1.20 0.31
N GLY A 107 -11.80 2.47 -0.10
CA GLY A 107 -11.90 3.65 0.77
C GLY A 107 -10.55 4.27 1.14
N TYR A 108 -10.55 5.09 2.19
CA TYR A 108 -9.39 5.81 2.67
C TYR A 108 -9.29 5.68 4.20
N ASN A 109 -8.11 5.36 4.73
CA ASN A 109 -7.84 5.40 6.17
C ASN A 109 -6.61 6.23 6.53
N VAL A 110 -5.50 6.00 5.84
CA VAL A 110 -4.22 6.69 6.04
C VAL A 110 -3.72 7.27 4.72
N GLY A 111 -2.96 8.36 4.82
CA GLY A 111 -2.32 8.96 3.65
C GLY A 111 -1.23 8.05 3.10
N MET A 112 -1.07 8.04 1.78
CA MET A 112 -0.08 7.22 1.10
C MET A 112 0.56 8.00 -0.04
N ARG A 113 1.86 7.77 -0.24
CA ARG A 113 2.62 8.24 -1.41
C ARG A 113 3.49 7.10 -1.90
N ILE A 114 3.56 6.93 -3.21
CA ILE A 114 4.55 6.06 -3.85
C ILE A 114 5.57 6.97 -4.53
N THR A 115 6.85 6.77 -4.20
CA THR A 115 7.99 7.42 -4.88
C THR A 115 8.93 6.34 -5.38
N LEU A 116 9.56 6.58 -6.53
CA LEU A 116 10.54 5.66 -7.08
C LEU A 116 11.92 5.92 -6.50
N ILE A 117 12.71 4.87 -6.32
CA ILE A 117 14.09 4.99 -5.82
C ILE A 117 14.93 5.67 -6.92
N PRO A 118 15.60 6.80 -6.64
CA PRO A 118 16.40 7.48 -7.65
C PRO A 118 17.45 6.56 -8.28
N GLY A 119 17.54 6.56 -9.61
CA GLY A 119 18.50 5.75 -10.35
C GLY A 119 18.07 4.30 -10.61
N THR A 120 16.85 3.90 -10.25
CA THR A 120 16.33 2.53 -10.49
C THR A 120 15.23 2.47 -11.54
N PHE A 121 14.97 3.55 -12.28
CA PHE A 121 13.92 3.61 -13.29
C PHE A 121 14.33 4.51 -14.46
N ASP A 122 13.83 4.15 -15.64
CA ASP A 122 14.01 4.93 -16.87
C ASP A 122 12.70 5.62 -17.24
N LYS A 123 12.62 6.93 -16.99
CA LYS A 123 11.43 7.72 -17.31
C LYS A 123 11.35 7.98 -18.82
N GLN A 124 10.33 7.43 -19.48
CA GLN A 124 10.07 7.67 -20.90
C GLN A 124 9.02 8.77 -21.08
N GLY A 125 9.46 9.97 -21.47
CA GLY A 125 8.55 11.11 -21.64
C GLY A 125 8.33 11.93 -20.37
N GLN A 126 7.37 12.85 -20.44
CA GLN A 126 7.16 13.89 -19.41
C GLN A 126 5.77 13.83 -18.77
N ASP A 127 4.93 12.87 -19.16
CA ASP A 127 3.61 12.75 -18.55
C ASP A 127 3.70 12.23 -17.11
N ARG A 128 2.64 12.47 -16.34
CA ARG A 128 2.56 12.11 -14.92
C ARG A 128 2.35 10.62 -14.66
N TYR A 129 2.08 9.82 -15.69
CA TYR A 129 1.79 8.40 -15.60
C TYR A 129 3.05 7.55 -15.86
N ASN A 130 4.01 8.08 -16.62
CA ASN A 130 5.31 7.46 -16.79
C ASN A 130 6.22 7.74 -15.58
N CYS A 131 6.40 6.73 -14.72
CA CYS A 131 7.21 6.82 -13.51
C CYS A 131 6.76 7.98 -12.59
N GLY A 132 5.45 8.15 -12.45
CA GLY A 132 4.84 9.19 -11.60
C GLY A 132 4.90 8.87 -10.11
N GLU A 133 4.60 9.87 -9.27
CA GLU A 133 4.57 9.73 -7.81
C GLU A 133 3.14 9.92 -7.29
N PRO A 134 2.26 8.90 -7.39
CA PRO A 134 0.89 9.03 -6.93
C PRO A 134 0.87 9.31 -5.43
N VAL A 135 -0.06 10.17 -5.02
CA VAL A 135 -0.23 10.58 -3.63
C VAL A 135 -1.70 10.77 -3.31
N CYS A 136 -2.13 10.19 -2.18
CA CYS A 136 -3.39 10.49 -1.51
C CYS A 136 -3.05 11.03 -0.12
N ILE A 137 -3.11 12.36 0.04
CA ILE A 137 -2.69 13.05 1.25
C ILE A 137 -3.79 13.13 2.33
N GLU A 138 -3.34 13.51 3.52
CA GLU A 138 -4.19 13.91 4.64
C GLU A 138 -5.17 15.03 4.27
N GLY A 139 -6.38 14.95 4.83
CA GLY A 139 -7.49 15.87 4.56
C GLY A 139 -8.75 15.18 4.01
N MET A 140 -8.62 13.97 3.45
CA MET A 140 -9.78 13.20 2.99
C MET A 140 -10.75 12.84 4.12
N LEU A 141 -10.24 12.55 5.33
CA LEU A 141 -11.11 12.26 6.49
C LEU A 141 -11.96 13.47 6.91
N ALA A 142 -11.43 14.69 6.77
CA ALA A 142 -12.15 15.92 7.10
C ALA A 142 -13.24 16.26 6.07
N GLN A 143 -13.07 15.79 4.83
CA GLN A 143 -14.02 15.97 3.74
C GLN A 143 -14.94 14.75 3.54
N CYS A 144 -14.79 13.72 4.37
CA CYS A 144 -15.55 12.49 4.23
C CYS A 144 -17.04 12.77 4.48
N PRO A 145 -17.94 12.47 3.52
CA PRO A 145 -19.38 12.56 3.73
C PRO A 145 -19.82 11.72 4.93
N GLY A 146 -20.80 12.21 5.70
CA GLY A 146 -21.21 11.58 6.95
C GLY A 146 -21.68 10.13 6.78
N GLU A 147 -22.29 9.81 5.64
CA GLU A 147 -22.75 8.48 5.27
C GLU A 147 -21.62 7.48 4.98
N LEU A 148 -20.44 7.99 4.57
CA LEU A 148 -19.24 7.20 4.28
C LEU A 148 -18.25 7.18 5.45
N ALA A 149 -18.42 8.07 6.43
CA ALA A 149 -17.51 8.20 7.57
C ALA A 149 -17.55 6.98 8.50
N VAL A 150 -16.37 6.43 8.78
CA VAL A 150 -16.16 5.49 9.89
C VAL A 150 -15.70 6.30 11.09
N LYS A 151 -16.44 6.22 12.18
CA LYS A 151 -16.18 7.00 13.39
C LYS A 151 -15.62 6.15 14.53
N ASP A 152 -14.69 6.75 15.27
CA ASP A 152 -14.27 6.32 16.59
C ASP A 152 -14.51 7.49 17.53
N ASP A 153 -15.48 7.33 18.43
CA ASP A 153 -16.13 8.45 19.13
C ASP A 153 -16.60 9.54 18.14
N ASP A 154 -16.18 10.78 18.32
CA ASP A 154 -16.53 11.91 17.44
C ASP A 154 -15.54 12.11 16.28
N LYS A 155 -14.50 11.27 16.16
CA LYS A 155 -13.45 11.42 15.15
C LYS A 155 -13.70 10.49 13.96
N THR A 156 -13.69 11.05 12.75
CA THR A 156 -13.63 10.24 11.52
C THR A 156 -12.24 9.60 11.41
N ILE A 157 -12.18 8.27 11.47
CA ILE A 157 -10.93 7.49 11.42
C ILE A 157 -10.69 6.85 10.05
N ALA A 158 -11.74 6.68 9.25
CA ALA A 158 -11.65 6.22 7.87
C ALA A 158 -12.87 6.72 7.06
N CYS A 159 -12.78 6.64 5.74
CA CYS A 159 -13.83 7.03 4.80
C CYS A 159 -14.07 5.89 3.82
N MET A 160 -15.25 5.27 3.89
CA MET A 160 -15.62 4.20 2.96
C MET A 160 -15.75 4.73 1.53
N SER A 161 -15.42 3.91 0.54
CA SER A 161 -15.88 4.16 -0.82
C SER A 161 -17.39 3.87 -0.92
N ALA A 162 -18.04 4.41 -1.95
CA ALA A 162 -19.43 4.09 -2.24
C ALA A 162 -19.63 2.58 -2.48
N CYS A 163 -18.66 1.93 -3.16
CA CYS A 163 -18.68 0.49 -3.41
C CYS A 163 -18.68 -0.30 -2.08
N THR A 164 -17.75 0.02 -1.18
CA THR A 164 -17.65 -0.63 0.14
C THR A 164 -18.89 -0.40 0.98
N LYS A 165 -19.44 0.83 0.97
CA LYS A 165 -20.59 1.21 1.80
C LYS A 165 -21.90 0.61 1.31
N PHE A 166 -22.22 0.83 0.04
CA PHE A 166 -23.55 0.52 -0.50
C PHE A 166 -23.61 -0.88 -1.09
N LYS A 167 -22.45 -1.52 -1.37
CA LYS A 167 -22.35 -2.83 -2.02
C LYS A 167 -23.15 -2.90 -3.33
N SER A 168 -23.45 -1.74 -3.92
CA SER A 168 -24.07 -1.65 -5.23
C SER A 168 -22.98 -1.92 -6.25
N GLU A 169 -23.16 -2.95 -7.06
CA GLU A 169 -22.36 -3.07 -8.27
C GLU A 169 -22.61 -1.82 -9.10
N ALA A 170 -21.53 -1.16 -9.55
CA ALA A 170 -21.65 -0.17 -10.61
C ALA A 170 -22.27 -0.90 -11.80
N SER A 171 -23.55 -0.64 -12.04
CA SER A 171 -24.31 -1.15 -13.16
C SER A 171 -24.09 -0.27 -14.39
#